data_AF-A0A2S7VKE7-F1
#
_entry.id   AF-A0A2S7VKE7-F1
#
_cell.length_a   1.000
_cell.length_b   1.000
_cell.length_c   1.000
_cell.angle_alpha   90.00
_cell.angle_beta   90.00
_cell.angle_gamma   90.00
#
_symmetry.space_group_name_H-M   'P 1'
#
loop_
_entity.id
_entity.type
_entity.pdbx_description
1 polymer ?
#
loop_
_entity_poly.entity_id
_entity_poly.type
_entity_poly.pdbx_seq_one_letter_code
_entity_poly.pdbx_strand_id
1 'polypeptide(L)'
;MNKLVIVFSVLLSLLGCGSDENNIIGYWQQRDNDENFLQISKNGNDYILTKYSVSSWHKSIFIEKEYPAEIQGNTVKTGELIGLNAFYKESEKELILNGSKKYIKVAAEKALEKIDKLKNQS
;
A
#
# COMPACT_ATOMS: atom_id res chain seq x y z
N MET A 1 25.22 -43.44 -35.62
CA MET A 1 24.11 -43.45 -34.64
C MET A 1 24.50 -42.55 -33.47
N ASN A 2 24.14 -41.26 -33.52
CA ASN A 2 24.42 -40.35 -32.41
C ASN A 2 23.09 -40.00 -31.75
N LYS A 3 22.99 -40.35 -30.47
CA LYS A 3 21.79 -40.23 -29.64
C LYS A 3 21.56 -38.75 -29.32
N LEU A 4 20.41 -38.24 -29.76
CA LEU A 4 19.86 -36.95 -29.37
C LEU A 4 19.54 -37.00 -27.86
N VAL A 5 20.29 -36.26 -27.04
CA VAL A 5 19.97 -36.07 -25.63
C VAL A 5 19.18 -34.77 -25.52
N ILE A 6 17.86 -34.91 -25.40
CA ILE A 6 16.95 -33.83 -25.02
C ILE A 6 17.15 -33.62 -23.51
N VAL A 7 17.89 -32.58 -23.12
CA VAL A 7 17.94 -32.15 -21.72
C VAL A 7 16.71 -31.29 -21.47
N PHE A 8 15.78 -31.89 -20.76
CA PHE A 8 14.50 -31.37 -20.30
C PHE A 8 14.72 -30.06 -19.53
N SER A 9 14.25 -28.95 -20.09
CA SER A 9 14.13 -27.66 -19.41
C SER A 9 13.23 -27.82 -18.18
N VAL A 10 13.82 -28.02 -17.01
CA VAL A 10 13.10 -27.78 -15.74
C VAL A 10 13.11 -26.27 -15.52
N LEU A 11 12.17 -25.63 -16.19
CA LEU A 11 11.70 -24.29 -15.88
C LEU A 11 11.12 -24.36 -14.46
N LEU A 12 11.93 -24.02 -13.45
CA LEU A 12 11.44 -23.74 -12.10
C LEU A 12 10.69 -22.41 -12.18
N SER A 13 9.44 -22.49 -12.63
CA SER A 13 8.44 -21.43 -12.51
C SER A 13 8.06 -21.25 -11.04
N LEU A 14 8.98 -20.70 -10.24
CA LEU A 14 8.71 -20.11 -8.92
C LEU A 14 8.40 -18.61 -9.08
N LEU A 15 7.79 -18.23 -10.20
CA LEU A 15 7.29 -16.89 -10.46
C LEU A 15 5.79 -16.89 -10.19
N GLY A 16 5.39 -16.29 -9.07
CA GLY A 16 3.99 -15.93 -8.85
C GLY A 16 3.47 -16.00 -7.41
N CYS A 17 4.23 -15.57 -6.40
CA CYS A 17 3.64 -15.22 -5.10
C CYS A 17 4.37 -14.03 -4.44
N GLY A 18 4.90 -13.10 -5.24
CA GLY A 18 5.70 -11.96 -4.75
C GLY A 18 5.62 -10.68 -5.59
N SER A 19 4.76 -10.63 -6.62
CA SER A 19 4.56 -9.42 -7.43
C SER A 19 3.65 -8.40 -6.76
N ASP A 20 2.61 -8.87 -6.08
CA ASP A 20 1.52 -8.01 -5.62
C ASP A 20 1.89 -7.27 -4.34
N GLU A 21 2.63 -7.91 -3.43
CA GLU A 21 3.12 -7.29 -2.20
C GLU A 21 4.00 -6.07 -2.49
N ASN A 22 4.93 -6.18 -3.44
CA ASN A 22 5.79 -5.07 -3.86
C ASN A 22 4.98 -3.92 -4.50
N ASN A 23 3.87 -4.25 -5.17
CA ASN A 23 3.00 -3.26 -5.78
C ASN A 23 2.17 -2.49 -4.74
N ILE A 24 1.87 -3.10 -3.60
CA ILE A 24 1.06 -2.51 -2.52
C ILE A 24 1.90 -1.64 -1.58
N ILE A 25 3.15 -2.03 -1.30
CA ILE A 25 4.06 -1.29 -0.44
C ILE A 25 4.38 0.09 -1.04
N GLY A 26 4.36 1.13 -0.21
CA GLY A 26 4.68 2.50 -0.58
C GLY A 26 3.64 3.51 -0.09
N TYR A 27 3.68 4.70 -0.68
CA TYR A 27 2.79 5.81 -0.34
C TYR A 27 1.64 5.93 -1.33
N TRP A 28 0.48 6.26 -0.79
CA TRP A 28 -0.78 6.36 -1.49
C TRP A 28 -1.50 7.65 -1.09
N GLN A 29 -1.86 8.48 -2.06
CA GLN A 29 -2.60 9.73 -1.83
C GLN A 29 -4.07 9.54 -2.20
N GLN A 30 -4.99 10.04 -1.37
CA GLN A 30 -6.41 9.97 -1.70
C GLN A 30 -6.70 10.79 -2.96
N ARG A 31 -7.40 10.20 -3.94
CA ARG A 31 -7.64 10.83 -5.25
C ARG A 31 -8.32 12.19 -5.15
N ASP A 32 -9.37 12.24 -4.32
CA ASP A 32 -10.24 13.42 -4.20
C ASP A 32 -9.89 14.29 -2.98
N ASN A 33 -8.77 14.00 -2.31
CA ASN A 33 -8.33 14.76 -1.15
C ASN A 33 -6.80 14.72 -1.03
N ASP A 34 -6.18 15.87 -1.25
CA ASP A 34 -4.74 15.98 -1.33
C ASP A 34 -4.04 16.08 0.03
N GLU A 35 -4.81 16.06 1.13
CA GLU A 35 -4.39 16.11 2.53
C GLU A 35 -4.46 14.73 3.23
N ASN A 36 -4.91 13.69 2.53
CA ASN A 36 -5.04 12.34 3.07
C ASN A 36 -4.07 11.37 2.38
N PHE A 37 -3.25 10.71 3.18
CA PHE A 37 -2.26 9.74 2.71
C PHE A 37 -2.35 8.43 3.50
N LEU A 38 -1.95 7.35 2.84
CA LEU A 38 -1.63 6.08 3.45
C LEU A 38 -0.19 5.73 3.12
N GLN A 39 0.51 5.13 4.06
CA GLN A 39 1.76 4.41 3.82
C GLN A 39 1.52 2.95 4.20
N ILE A 40 1.92 2.04 3.31
CA ILE A 40 2.00 0.61 3.64
C ILE A 40 3.48 0.25 3.61
N SER A 41 4.02 -0.17 4.74
CA SER A 41 5.43 -0.47 4.92
C SER A 41 5.61 -1.84 5.57
N LYS A 42 6.83 -2.38 5.45
CA LYS A 42 7.25 -3.62 6.09
C LYS A 42 8.16 -3.29 7.27
N ASN A 43 7.87 -3.83 8.44
CA ASN A 43 8.67 -3.70 9.65
C ASN A 43 9.09 -5.10 10.12
N GLY A 44 10.29 -5.53 9.73
CA GLY A 44 10.73 -6.91 9.93
C GLY A 44 9.87 -7.89 9.13
N ASN A 45 9.17 -8.79 9.83
CA ASN A 45 8.25 -9.74 9.22
C ASN A 45 6.80 -9.22 9.14
N ASP A 46 6.49 -8.12 9.80
CA ASP A 46 5.15 -7.58 9.92
C ASP A 46 4.92 -6.43 8.91
N TYR A 47 3.66 -6.13 8.62
CA TYR A 47 3.28 -4.97 7.82
C TYR A 47 2.61 -3.91 8.70
N ILE A 48 2.83 -2.65 8.35
CA ILE A 48 2.20 -1.50 9.02
C ILE A 48 1.48 -0.67 7.95
N LEU A 49 0.24 -0.29 8.27
CA LEU A 49 -0.50 0.73 7.54
C LEU A 49 -0.50 2.00 8.38
N THR A 50 0.14 3.05 7.89
CA THR A 50 0.12 4.38 8.52
C THR A 50 -0.85 5.28 7.76
N LYS A 51 -1.78 5.90 8.48
CA LYS A 51 -2.71 6.88 7.92
C LYS A 51 -2.30 8.28 8.37
N TYR A 52 -2.14 9.16 7.39
CA TYR A 52 -1.93 10.59 7.59
C TYR A 52 -3.16 11.35 7.11
N SER A 53 -3.69 12.24 7.94
CA SER A 53 -4.86 13.03 7.59
C SER A 53 -4.93 14.32 8.38
N VAL A 54 -5.48 15.37 7.78
CA VAL A 54 -5.92 16.56 8.50
C VAL A 54 -7.36 16.33 9.01
N SER A 55 -7.63 16.71 10.26
CA SER A 55 -8.95 16.58 10.86
C SER A 55 -9.98 17.41 10.08
N SER A 56 -11.07 16.76 9.65
CA SER A 56 -12.16 17.45 8.94
C SER A 56 -12.90 18.46 9.81
N TRP A 57 -12.83 18.32 11.14
CA TRP A 57 -13.49 19.20 12.11
C TRP A 57 -12.60 20.37 12.52
N HIS A 58 -11.30 20.16 12.53
CA HIS A 58 -10.30 21.16 12.89
C HIS A 58 -9.17 21.06 11.87
N LYS A 59 -9.24 21.87 10.80
CA LYS A 59 -8.28 21.83 9.67
C LYS A 59 -6.82 22.13 10.04
N SER A 60 -6.57 22.45 11.30
CA SER A 60 -5.24 22.66 11.90
C SER A 60 -4.80 21.49 12.77
N ILE A 61 -5.41 20.31 12.67
CA ILE A 61 -4.95 19.13 13.43
C ILE A 61 -4.51 18.07 12.46
N PHE A 62 -3.19 17.86 12.42
CA PHE A 62 -2.57 16.74 11.75
C PHE A 62 -2.71 15.48 12.59
N ILE A 63 -3.12 14.38 11.96
CA ILE A 63 -3.31 13.08 12.59
C ILE A 63 -2.49 12.06 11.85
N GLU A 64 -1.61 11.39 12.60
CA GLU A 64 -0.85 10.22 12.18
C GLU A 64 -1.27 9.03 13.05
N LYS A 65 -1.67 7.93 12.41
CA LYS A 65 -2.06 6.69 13.10
C LYS A 65 -1.50 5.48 12.40
N GLU A 66 -0.81 4.64 13.15
CA GLU A 66 -0.25 3.38 12.68
C GLU A 66 -1.15 2.22 13.07
N TYR A 67 -1.27 1.24 12.17
CA TYR A 67 -2.06 0.05 12.36
C TYR A 67 -1.25 -1.17 11.93
N PRO A 68 -1.16 -2.22 12.78
CA PRO A 68 -0.71 -3.52 12.33
C PRO A 68 -1.56 -3.98 11.14
N ALA A 69 -0.89 -4.46 10.10
CA ALA A 69 -1.52 -4.86 8.86
C ALA A 69 -1.08 -6.26 8.44
N GLU A 70 -1.99 -6.94 7.76
CA GLU A 70 -1.73 -8.18 7.03
C GLU A 70 -1.96 -7.94 5.55
N ILE A 71 -1.04 -8.41 4.71
CA ILE A 71 -1.20 -8.40 3.26
C ILE A 71 -1.49 -9.84 2.83
N GLN A 72 -2.64 -10.04 2.18
CA GLN A 72 -3.07 -11.32 1.63
C GLN A 72 -3.47 -11.11 0.18
N GLY A 73 -2.58 -11.50 -0.75
CA GLY A 73 -2.72 -11.21 -2.17
C GLY A 73 -2.77 -9.70 -2.42
N ASN A 74 -3.91 -9.20 -2.93
CA ASN A 74 -4.11 -7.79 -3.22
C ASN A 74 -4.85 -7.01 -2.11
N THR A 75 -5.07 -7.62 -0.94
CA THR A 75 -5.81 -6.99 0.15
C THR A 75 -4.87 -6.68 1.31
N VAL A 76 -5.02 -5.49 1.89
CA VAL A 76 -4.42 -5.07 3.16
C VAL A 76 -5.52 -5.01 4.21
N LYS A 77 -5.37 -5.78 5.29
CA LYS A 77 -6.31 -5.82 6.40
C LYS A 77 -5.65 -5.26 7.64
N THR A 78 -6.33 -4.38 8.35
CA THR A 78 -6.00 -4.06 9.75
C THR A 78 -6.90 -4.88 10.66
N GLY A 79 -6.45 -5.18 11.88
CA GLY A 79 -7.19 -6.04 12.82
C GLY A 79 -8.68 -5.69 12.96
N GLU A 80 -9.50 -6.70 13.31
CA GLU A 80 -10.97 -6.65 13.25
C GLU A 80 -11.61 -5.42 13.95
N LEU A 81 -10.99 -4.90 15.00
CA LEU A 81 -11.51 -3.75 15.77
C LEU A 81 -11.33 -2.40 15.06
N ILE A 82 -10.42 -2.30 14.09
CA ILE A 82 -10.06 -1.05 13.42
C ILE A 82 -10.84 -0.90 12.11
N GLY A 83 -11.13 -2.02 11.43
CA GLY A 83 -12.00 -2.06 10.26
C GLY A 83 -11.48 -1.26 9.06
N LEU A 84 -10.16 -1.03 8.97
CA LEU A 84 -9.53 -0.53 7.75
C LEU A 84 -9.15 -1.72 6.87
N ASN A 85 -9.87 -1.87 5.76
CA ASN A 85 -9.62 -2.88 4.73
C ASN A 85 -9.34 -2.15 3.43
N ALA A 86 -8.14 -2.33 2.88
CA ALA A 86 -7.74 -1.75 1.62
C ALA A 86 -7.59 -2.85 0.57
N PHE A 87 -8.13 -2.62 -0.63
CA PHE A 87 -8.05 -3.55 -1.74
C PHE A 87 -7.30 -2.89 -2.89
N TYR A 88 -6.20 -3.49 -3.35
CA TYR A 88 -5.45 -3.03 -4.50
C TYR A 88 -6.07 -3.59 -5.79
N LYS A 89 -6.54 -2.68 -6.62
CA LYS A 89 -7.10 -2.97 -7.94
C LYS A 89 -6.06 -2.67 -9.01
N GLU A 90 -5.30 -3.69 -9.38
CA GLU A 90 -4.16 -3.57 -10.29
C GLU A 90 -4.51 -2.94 -11.64
N SER A 91 -5.66 -3.29 -12.22
CA SER A 91 -6.15 -2.73 -13.50
C SER A 91 -6.31 -1.22 -13.47
N GLU A 92 -6.57 -0.65 -12.29
CA GLU A 92 -6.76 0.79 -12.09
C GLU A 92 -5.54 1.46 -11.43
N LYS A 93 -4.57 0.66 -10.95
CA LYS A 93 -3.45 1.10 -10.12
C LYS A 93 -3.91 1.91 -8.90
N GLU A 94 -5.03 1.48 -8.32
CA GLU A 94 -5.70 2.15 -7.20
C GLU A 94 -5.75 1.25 -5.97
N LEU A 95 -5.63 1.86 -4.80
CA LEU A 95 -5.95 1.23 -3.52
C LEU A 95 -7.31 1.76 -3.05
N ILE A 96 -8.27 0.86 -2.84
CA ILE A 96 -9.63 1.17 -2.41
C ILE A 96 -9.78 0.84 -0.93
N LEU A 97 -9.84 1.87 -0.08
CA LEU A 97 -10.04 1.74 1.36
C LEU A 97 -11.53 1.73 1.70
N ASN A 98 -11.95 0.74 2.48
CA ASN A 98 -13.32 0.54 2.97
C ASN A 98 -14.38 0.66 1.85
N GLY A 99 -14.07 0.11 0.68
CA GLY A 99 -14.97 0.04 -0.48
C GLY A 99 -15.31 1.37 -1.16
N SER A 100 -14.77 2.50 -0.71
CA SER A 100 -15.22 3.83 -1.15
C SER A 100 -14.10 4.82 -1.42
N LYS A 101 -13.08 4.87 -0.56
CA LYS A 101 -12.01 5.87 -0.69
C LYS A 101 -10.92 5.36 -1.61
N LYS A 102 -10.71 6.06 -2.71
CA LYS A 102 -9.71 5.71 -3.73
C LYS A 102 -8.41 6.42 -3.45
N TYR A 103 -7.31 5.67 -3.51
CA TYR A 103 -5.96 6.20 -3.36
C TYR A 103 -5.11 5.81 -4.57
N ILE A 104 -4.20 6.72 -4.96
CA ILE A 104 -3.28 6.55 -6.07
C ILE A 104 -1.87 6.48 -5.52
N LYS A 105 -1.03 5.59 -6.06
CA LYS A 105 0.36 5.45 -5.64
C LYS A 105 1.14 6.72 -5.99
N VAL A 106 1.93 7.22 -5.04
CA VAL A 106 2.76 8.42 -5.20
C VAL A 106 4.21 8.13 -4.81
N ALA A 107 5.13 8.91 -5.36
CA ALA A 107 6.55 8.84 -4.99
C ALA A 107 6.73 9.23 -3.51
N ALA A 108 7.60 8.50 -2.80
CA ALA A 108 7.83 8.69 -1.37
C ALA A 108 8.25 10.13 -1.03
N GLU A 109 9.19 10.69 -1.80
CA GLU A 109 9.67 12.07 -1.59
C GLU A 109 8.53 13.09 -1.66
N LYS A 110 7.66 12.99 -2.67
CA LYS A 110 6.51 13.90 -2.84
C LYS A 110 5.48 13.73 -1.73
N ALA A 111 5.23 12.50 -1.29
CA ALA A 111 4.31 12.23 -0.20
C ALA A 111 4.83 12.82 1.11
N LEU A 112 6.11 12.58 1.42
CA LEU A 112 6.76 13.05 2.64
C LEU A 112 6.85 14.58 2.69
N GLU A 113 7.23 15.23 1.60
CA GLU A 113 7.23 16.71 1.52
C GLU A 113 5.85 17.28 1.88
N LYS A 114 4.79 16.68 1.33
CA LYS A 114 3.43 17.15 1.57
C LYS A 114 2.95 16.84 2.99
N ILE A 115 3.24 15.66 3.51
CA ILE A 115 2.94 15.26 4.88
C ILE A 115 3.62 16.21 5.87
N ASP A 116 4.91 16.49 5.69
CA ASP A 116 5.66 17.39 6.55
C ASP A 116 5.10 18.82 6.51
N LYS A 117 4.76 19.31 5.31
CA LYS A 117 4.09 20.60 5.16
C LYS A 117 2.77 20.66 5.94
N LEU A 118 1.92 19.64 5.84
CA LEU A 118 0.64 19.58 6.56
C LEU A 118 0.85 19.53 8.08
N LYS A 119 1.87 18.78 8.53
CA LYS A 119 2.25 18.68 9.94
C LYS A 119 2.73 20.02 10.52
N ASN A 120 3.46 20.81 9.73
CA ASN A 120 4.00 22.12 10.16
C ASN A 120 3.01 23.29 9.99
N GLN A 121 1.90 23.09 9.28
CA GLN A 121 0.84 24.08 9.07
C GLN A 121 -0.38 23.88 9.99
N SER A 122 -0.40 22.78 10.74
CA SER A 122 -1.43 22.40 11.71
C SER A 122 -1.05 22.90 13.10
#